data_AF-A0A918E0U8-F1
#
_entry.id   AF-A0A918E0U8-F1
#
_cell.length_a   1.000
_cell.length_b   1.000
_cell.length_c   1.000
_cell.angle_alpha   90.00
_cell.angle_beta   90.00
_cell.angle_gamma   90.00
#
_symmetry.space_group_name_H-M   'P 1'
#
loop_
_entity.id
_entity.type
_entity.pdbx_description
1 polymer ?
#
loop_
_entity_poly.entity_id
_entity_poly.type
_entity_poly.pdbx_seq_one_letter_code
_entity_poly.pdbx_strand_id
1 'polypeptide(L)'
;MDSRRAHLWRAAAWRPLVAGVLCVLLGPGAASAADGSPLAGELLTSSDTIDSGHPVDLVLSVQNRQSVPVSLQKVDVLASDGLRACAWRQTACDAHFASRPAPVRSVAAGDTATLRYRLRSQGRLWPGPKLVVVSVHGRYVLKGKPHQVSLTLSKRVQFAVLGEAQFISGIGVPSFLLLPGFLLLATYRLLARRSRQGEAALPQLDVNAMEFVALSASLSIAAVPLFWVISWFAGEPRTYLDGYDTQDLLAVWIGSIAAGAVAFSVPAALAAIQLWLRTPQLTDSPGQALSRLARAGEGLTRTQMRFRHAGPGGEVPAQAFVYAAPAVEGDPYWLMPPIRYTCRAGAAPDVHRRLVELLRGEAPAKAVHDFLRQHAKDVDLSWAPGALRGPVQVSAPQVRGEVAAAPLLRMEAP
;
A
#
# COMPACT_ATOMS: atom_id res chain seq x y z
N MET A 1 39.78 15.90 34.36
CA MET A 1 39.08 15.71 33.07
C MET A 1 38.93 14.22 32.88
N ASP A 2 37.73 13.73 33.17
CA ASP A 2 37.41 12.35 33.52
C ASP A 2 37.01 11.55 32.27
N SER A 3 37.69 10.45 31.99
CA SER A 3 37.40 9.53 30.90
C SER A 3 36.34 8.51 31.33
N ARG A 4 35.07 8.81 31.07
CA ARG A 4 33.96 7.85 31.22
C ARG A 4 33.04 7.89 30.02
N ARG A 5 33.02 6.80 29.25
CA ARG A 5 31.84 6.11 28.67
C ARG A 5 32.27 5.21 27.51
N ALA A 6 32.66 3.98 27.84
CA ALA A 6 32.65 2.86 26.91
C ALA A 6 31.85 1.74 27.57
N HIS A 7 30.56 1.65 27.24
CA HIS A 7 29.73 0.51 27.63
C HIS A 7 28.71 0.19 26.54
N LEU A 8 28.82 -1.06 26.06
CA LEU A 8 27.74 -1.98 25.70
C LEU A 8 27.12 -1.87 24.30
N TRP A 9 27.87 -2.34 23.29
CA TRP A 9 27.27 -3.11 22.20
C TRP A 9 27.25 -4.60 22.59
N ARG A 10 26.09 -5.11 23.00
CA ARG A 10 25.86 -6.56 23.08
C ARG A 10 25.42 -7.05 21.71
N ALA A 11 26.24 -7.88 21.10
CA ALA A 11 25.89 -8.68 19.93
C ALA A 11 24.72 -9.61 20.28
N ALA A 12 23.54 -9.36 19.68
CA ALA A 12 22.43 -10.30 19.71
C ALA A 12 22.73 -11.42 18.70
N ALA A 13 23.19 -12.55 19.22
CA ALA A 13 23.39 -13.78 18.46
C ALA A 13 22.04 -14.26 17.89
N TRP A 14 21.92 -14.20 16.56
CA TRP A 14 20.85 -14.84 15.82
C TRP A 14 21.04 -16.37 15.89
N ARG A 15 20.17 -17.05 16.63
CA ARG A 15 20.02 -18.51 16.55
C ARG A 15 18.94 -18.84 15.52
N PRO A 16 19.17 -19.78 14.59
CA PRO A 16 18.13 -20.22 13.68
C PRO A 16 17.10 -21.08 14.46
N LEU A 17 15.86 -20.62 14.51
CA LEU A 17 14.70 -21.44 14.91
C LEU A 17 14.34 -22.35 13.73
N VAL A 18 15.02 -23.49 13.63
CA VAL A 18 14.55 -24.65 12.86
C VAL A 18 14.28 -25.76 13.86
N ALA A 19 13.05 -25.81 14.37
CA ALA A 19 12.55 -26.93 15.15
C ALA A 19 11.02 -26.96 15.13
N GLY A 20 10.47 -28.02 14.52
CA GLY A 20 9.19 -28.59 14.95
C GLY A 20 7.94 -28.20 14.17
N VAL A 21 7.79 -28.70 12.94
CA VAL A 21 6.46 -28.97 12.36
C VAL A 21 6.37 -30.46 12.09
N LEU A 22 6.10 -31.22 13.15
CA LEU A 22 5.62 -32.60 13.02
C LEU A 22 4.87 -32.98 14.29
N CYS A 23 3.61 -32.55 14.41
CA CYS A 23 2.61 -33.26 15.20
C CYS A 23 1.20 -32.70 14.97
N VAL A 24 0.23 -33.61 15.09
CA VAL A 24 -1.22 -33.42 15.23
C VAL A 24 -2.05 -33.56 13.94
N LEU A 25 -2.07 -34.80 13.42
CA LEU A 25 -3.29 -35.39 12.84
C LEU A 25 -4.04 -36.12 13.98
N LEU A 26 -4.70 -35.36 14.84
CA LEU A 26 -5.79 -35.88 15.67
C LEU A 26 -7.06 -35.22 15.16
N GLY A 27 -7.94 -36.01 14.55
CA GLY A 27 -9.25 -35.53 14.13
C GLY A 27 -10.05 -34.96 15.32
N PRO A 28 -11.11 -34.17 15.06
CA PRO A 28 -11.95 -33.61 16.10
C PRO A 28 -12.62 -34.75 16.90
N GLY A 29 -11.99 -35.14 18.00
CA GLY A 29 -12.50 -36.16 18.91
C GLY A 29 -13.71 -35.61 19.66
N ALA A 30 -14.83 -36.33 19.61
CA ALA A 30 -15.94 -36.10 20.50
C ALA A 30 -15.44 -36.23 21.95
N ALA A 31 -15.62 -35.19 22.76
CA ALA A 31 -15.24 -35.25 24.16
C ALA A 31 -16.24 -36.13 24.92
N SER A 32 -15.81 -37.33 25.30
CA SER A 32 -16.59 -38.24 26.14
C SER A 32 -16.20 -38.11 27.60
N ALA A 33 -17.20 -38.10 28.49
CA ALA A 33 -17.00 -38.11 29.94
C ALA A 33 -16.47 -39.47 30.43
N ALA A 34 -15.81 -39.48 31.60
CA ALA A 34 -15.33 -40.71 32.23
C ALA A 34 -16.49 -41.68 32.53
N ASP A 35 -16.28 -42.97 32.20
CA ASP A 35 -17.25 -44.03 32.46
C ASP A 35 -17.58 -44.12 33.96
N GLY A 36 -18.84 -43.88 34.31
CA GLY A 36 -19.35 -43.90 35.69
C GLY A 36 -19.87 -42.56 36.24
N SER A 37 -19.73 -41.45 35.51
CA SER A 37 -20.30 -40.16 35.93
C SER A 37 -21.84 -40.20 35.96
N PRO A 38 -22.51 -39.62 36.98
CA PRO A 38 -23.98 -39.50 37.05
C PRO A 38 -24.60 -38.71 35.90
N LEU A 39 -23.80 -37.83 35.29
CA LEU A 39 -24.14 -37.09 34.09
C LEU A 39 -23.18 -37.51 32.97
N ALA A 40 -23.74 -37.76 31.80
CA ALA A 40 -22.98 -37.79 30.55
C ALA A 40 -23.35 -36.58 29.71
N GLY A 41 -22.47 -36.19 28.81
CA GLY A 41 -22.82 -35.14 27.88
C GLY A 41 -21.89 -35.07 26.69
N GLU A 42 -22.33 -34.29 25.73
CA GLU A 42 -21.63 -34.04 24.48
C GLU A 42 -21.73 -32.55 24.15
N LEU A 43 -20.65 -32.04 23.55
CA LEU A 43 -20.57 -30.66 23.13
C LEU A 43 -20.51 -30.62 21.61
N LEU A 44 -21.61 -30.19 20.99
CA LEU A 44 -21.76 -30.05 19.55
C LEU A 44 -21.59 -28.58 19.15
N THR A 45 -21.09 -28.34 17.94
CA THR A 45 -21.03 -26.99 17.36
C THR A 45 -21.68 -26.98 15.99
N SER A 46 -22.30 -25.87 15.61
CA SER A 46 -22.88 -25.71 14.26
C SER A 46 -21.82 -25.64 13.16
N SER A 47 -20.59 -25.24 13.51
CA SER A 47 -19.40 -25.21 12.67
C SER A 47 -18.19 -25.53 13.53
N ASP A 48 -17.17 -26.14 12.94
CA ASP A 48 -15.88 -26.31 13.60
C ASP A 48 -15.00 -25.05 13.49
N THR A 49 -15.42 -24.08 12.67
CA THR A 49 -14.71 -22.81 12.46
C THR A 49 -15.56 -21.61 12.92
N ILE A 50 -14.97 -20.76 13.77
CA ILE A 50 -15.49 -19.45 14.19
C ILE A 50 -14.75 -18.38 13.39
N ASP A 51 -15.49 -17.44 12.79
CA ASP A 51 -14.90 -16.24 12.20
C ASP A 51 -15.43 -14.96 12.85
N SER A 52 -14.82 -13.82 12.53
CA SER A 52 -15.16 -12.54 13.16
C SER A 52 -16.57 -12.01 12.84
N GLY A 53 -17.20 -12.50 11.78
CA GLY A 53 -18.53 -12.09 11.32
C GLY A 53 -19.65 -13.09 11.65
N HIS A 54 -19.32 -14.36 11.84
CA HIS A 54 -20.27 -15.46 11.93
C HIS A 54 -20.16 -16.15 13.30
N PRO A 55 -21.14 -15.92 14.19
CA PRO A 55 -21.17 -16.64 15.46
C PRO A 55 -21.38 -18.14 15.24
N VAL A 56 -20.79 -18.96 16.10
CA VAL A 56 -21.00 -20.41 16.10
C VAL A 56 -21.89 -20.80 17.26
N ASP A 57 -22.82 -21.72 17.00
CA ASP A 57 -23.69 -22.22 18.04
C ASP A 57 -23.06 -23.41 18.72
N LEU A 58 -23.00 -23.34 20.04
CA LEU A 58 -22.55 -24.38 20.92
C LEU A 58 -23.77 -25.04 21.54
N VAL A 59 -24.01 -26.30 21.19
CA VAL A 59 -25.10 -27.11 21.72
C VAL A 59 -24.53 -28.08 22.74
N LEU A 60 -24.87 -27.85 24.00
CA LEU A 60 -24.55 -28.73 25.11
C LEU A 60 -25.70 -29.73 25.29
N SER A 61 -25.42 -31.02 25.12
CA SER A 61 -26.34 -32.11 25.44
C SER A 61 -25.92 -32.74 26.77
N VAL A 62 -26.81 -32.76 27.77
CA VAL A 62 -26.57 -33.36 29.09
C VAL A 62 -27.59 -34.46 29.34
N GLN A 63 -27.14 -35.70 29.42
CA GLN A 63 -27.96 -36.86 29.75
C GLN A 63 -27.84 -37.20 31.24
N ASN A 64 -29.00 -37.34 31.90
CA ASN A 64 -29.06 -37.84 33.26
C ASN A 64 -29.02 -39.37 33.28
N ARG A 65 -27.92 -39.95 33.76
CA ARG A 65 -27.75 -41.41 33.89
C ARG A 65 -28.26 -41.97 35.22
N GLN A 66 -28.78 -41.11 36.11
CA GLN A 66 -29.35 -41.54 37.39
C GLN A 66 -30.82 -41.95 37.24
N SER A 67 -31.29 -42.77 38.19
CA SER A 67 -32.70 -43.15 38.34
C SER A 67 -33.56 -42.08 39.02
N VAL A 68 -32.97 -40.94 39.39
CA VAL A 68 -33.61 -39.81 40.05
C VAL A 68 -33.39 -38.52 39.25
N PRO A 69 -34.30 -37.54 39.32
CA PRO A 69 -34.13 -36.27 38.63
C PRO A 69 -32.90 -35.50 39.15
N VAL A 70 -32.15 -34.90 38.23
CA VAL A 70 -30.99 -34.04 38.55
C VAL A 70 -31.36 -32.59 38.25
N SER A 71 -31.18 -31.72 39.24
CA SER A 71 -31.38 -30.28 39.07
C SER A 71 -30.07 -29.60 38.66
N LEU A 72 -30.02 -29.05 37.44
CA LEU A 72 -28.88 -28.29 36.94
C LEU A 72 -28.89 -26.91 37.59
N GLN A 73 -27.86 -26.61 38.38
CA GLN A 73 -27.78 -25.37 39.16
C GLN A 73 -26.98 -24.29 38.46
N LYS A 74 -25.87 -24.68 37.81
CA LYS A 74 -24.94 -23.73 37.20
C LYS A 74 -24.33 -24.34 35.95
N VAL A 75 -24.20 -23.53 34.91
CA VAL A 75 -23.44 -23.89 33.71
C VAL A 75 -22.45 -22.77 33.44
N ASP A 76 -21.18 -23.08 33.58
CA ASP A 76 -20.08 -22.17 33.30
C ASP A 76 -19.52 -22.49 31.93
N VAL A 77 -19.50 -21.51 31.03
CA VAL A 77 -18.84 -21.61 29.73
C VAL A 77 -17.58 -20.77 29.77
N LEU A 78 -16.43 -21.44 29.78
CA LEU A 78 -15.11 -20.84 29.74
C LEU A 78 -14.58 -20.97 28.32
N ALA A 79 -14.42 -19.85 27.63
CA ALA A 79 -13.80 -19.82 26.31
C ALA A 79 -12.39 -19.23 26.43
N SER A 80 -11.49 -19.62 25.52
CA SER A 80 -10.15 -19.02 25.42
C SER A 80 -10.24 -17.51 25.24
N ASP A 81 -9.17 -16.79 25.62
CA ASP A 81 -9.10 -15.32 25.52
C ASP A 81 -9.58 -14.81 24.16
N GLY A 82 -10.44 -13.79 24.21
CA GLY A 82 -11.07 -13.15 23.06
C GLY A 82 -12.25 -13.92 22.45
N LEU A 83 -12.69 -15.05 23.00
CA LEU A 83 -14.00 -15.63 22.68
C LEU A 83 -15.01 -15.31 23.79
N ARG A 84 -16.25 -15.02 23.41
CA ARG A 84 -17.39 -14.85 24.32
C ARG A 84 -18.49 -15.84 24.02
N ALA A 85 -19.00 -16.47 25.06
CA ALA A 85 -20.19 -17.31 25.00
C ALA A 85 -21.39 -16.55 25.58
N CYS A 86 -22.50 -16.54 24.85
CA CYS A 86 -23.73 -15.86 25.25
C CYS A 86 -24.90 -16.84 25.15
N ALA A 87 -25.90 -16.72 26.01
CA ALA A 87 -27.11 -17.54 25.87
C ALA A 87 -27.79 -17.23 24.54
N TRP A 88 -28.23 -18.26 23.79
CA TRP A 88 -28.76 -18.09 22.42
C TRP A 88 -29.89 -17.05 22.28
N ARG A 89 -30.70 -16.85 23.34
CA ARG A 89 -31.83 -15.91 23.33
C ARG A 89 -31.45 -14.46 23.63
N GLN A 90 -30.20 -14.17 23.97
CA GLN A 90 -29.75 -12.82 24.25
C GLN A 90 -29.10 -12.21 23.01
N THR A 91 -29.61 -11.05 22.61
CA THR A 91 -29.11 -10.27 21.48
C THR A 91 -27.80 -9.55 21.82
N ALA A 92 -27.62 -9.15 23.08
CA ALA A 92 -26.41 -8.52 23.58
C ALA A 92 -25.54 -9.52 24.36
N CYS A 93 -24.27 -9.57 23.99
CA CYS A 93 -23.23 -10.27 24.74
C CYS A 93 -22.59 -9.27 25.71
N ASP A 94 -23.19 -9.08 26.88
CA ASP A 94 -22.64 -8.14 27.85
C ASP A 94 -21.23 -8.55 28.27
N ALA A 95 -20.36 -7.57 28.47
CA ALA A 95 -18.93 -7.79 28.74
C ALA A 95 -18.61 -8.56 30.01
N HIS A 96 -19.61 -8.75 30.86
CA HIS A 96 -19.51 -9.42 32.13
C HIS A 96 -20.35 -10.71 32.19
N PHE A 97 -20.64 -11.35 31.06
CA PHE A 97 -21.31 -12.66 31.05
C PHE A 97 -20.39 -13.82 31.49
N ALA A 98 -19.62 -13.60 32.55
CA ALA A 98 -19.26 -14.67 33.46
C ALA A 98 -20.53 -15.03 34.25
N SER A 99 -21.10 -16.20 33.99
CA SER A 99 -21.93 -16.92 34.97
C SER A 99 -23.28 -16.33 35.39
N ARG A 100 -24.11 -15.79 34.49
CA ARG A 100 -25.56 -15.77 34.82
C ARG A 100 -26.05 -17.22 34.78
N PRO A 101 -26.50 -17.80 35.92
CA PRO A 101 -26.90 -19.19 35.95
C PRO A 101 -28.01 -19.39 34.92
N ALA A 102 -27.84 -20.38 34.05
CA ALA A 102 -28.95 -20.87 33.23
C ALA A 102 -30.15 -21.14 34.16
N PRO A 103 -31.40 -20.89 33.73
CA PRO A 103 -32.56 -21.17 34.55
C PRO A 103 -32.47 -22.61 35.05
N VAL A 104 -32.63 -22.79 36.36
CA VAL A 104 -32.54 -24.09 37.03
C VAL A 104 -33.47 -25.05 36.30
N ARG A 105 -32.88 -26.06 35.66
CA ARG A 105 -33.61 -27.02 34.84
C ARG A 105 -33.45 -28.39 35.48
N SER A 106 -34.57 -28.96 35.92
CA SER A 106 -34.62 -30.36 36.34
C SER A 106 -34.60 -31.24 35.10
N VAL A 107 -33.72 -32.23 35.08
CA VAL A 107 -33.63 -33.26 34.04
C VAL A 107 -34.14 -34.55 34.65
N ALA A 108 -35.20 -35.13 34.08
CA ALA A 108 -35.76 -36.37 34.61
C ALA A 108 -34.75 -37.52 34.52
N ALA A 109 -35.04 -38.62 35.23
CA ALA A 109 -34.22 -39.83 35.18
C ALA A 109 -34.17 -40.39 33.74
N GLY A 110 -32.98 -40.63 33.21
CA GLY A 110 -32.79 -41.13 31.83
C GLY A 110 -32.93 -40.08 30.72
N ASP A 111 -33.46 -38.88 31.01
CA ASP A 111 -33.71 -37.84 30.02
C ASP A 111 -32.45 -37.04 29.65
N THR A 112 -32.54 -36.36 28.50
CA THR A 112 -31.49 -35.48 27.97
C THR A 112 -31.97 -34.03 27.91
N ALA A 113 -31.20 -33.12 28.49
CA ALA A 113 -31.42 -31.69 28.38
C ALA A 113 -30.43 -31.05 27.40
N THR A 114 -30.95 -30.25 26.46
CA THR A 114 -30.13 -29.47 25.53
C THR A 114 -30.11 -27.99 25.91
N LEU A 115 -28.91 -27.42 25.99
CA LEU A 115 -28.65 -26.00 26.23
C LEU A 115 -27.91 -25.42 25.01
N ARG A 116 -28.27 -24.20 24.61
CA ARG A 116 -27.68 -23.54 23.44
C ARG A 116 -26.99 -22.24 23.84
N TYR A 117 -25.74 -22.14 23.47
CA TYR A 117 -24.91 -20.93 23.60
C TYR A 117 -24.46 -20.49 22.21
N ARG A 118 -24.20 -19.21 22.08
CA ARG A 118 -23.65 -18.59 20.88
C ARG A 118 -22.25 -18.10 21.19
N LEU A 119 -21.26 -18.62 20.50
CA LEU A 119 -19.86 -18.22 20.57
C LEU A 119 -19.62 -17.08 19.57
N ARG A 120 -18.99 -16.01 20.03
CA ARG A 120 -18.57 -14.84 19.24
C ARG A 120 -17.13 -14.51 19.54
N SER A 121 -16.38 -14.06 18.54
CA SER A 121 -15.11 -13.38 18.80
C SER A 121 -15.38 -12.02 19.45
N GLN A 122 -14.55 -11.67 20.41
CA GLN A 122 -14.53 -10.39 21.09
C GLN A 122 -13.26 -9.67 20.66
N GLY A 123 -13.40 -8.82 19.66
CA GLY A 123 -12.28 -8.06 19.11
C GLY A 123 -11.29 -8.96 18.36
N ARG A 124 -10.01 -8.66 18.53
CA ARG A 124 -8.90 -9.26 17.79
C ARG A 124 -8.49 -10.59 18.40
N LEU A 125 -8.22 -11.56 17.54
CA LEU A 125 -7.89 -12.91 17.94
C LEU A 125 -6.81 -13.47 17.03
N TRP A 126 -5.91 -14.24 17.61
CA TRP A 126 -4.98 -15.06 16.84
C TRP A 126 -5.73 -16.19 16.14
N PRO A 127 -5.59 -16.36 14.81
CA PRO A 127 -6.04 -17.53 14.08
C PRO A 127 -5.48 -18.80 14.72
N GLY A 128 -6.30 -19.86 14.78
CA GLY A 128 -5.87 -21.13 15.36
C GLY A 128 -6.92 -21.82 16.22
N PRO A 129 -6.62 -23.03 16.72
CA PRO A 129 -7.52 -23.77 17.59
C PRO A 129 -7.68 -23.06 18.94
N LYS A 130 -8.93 -22.87 19.35
CA LYS A 130 -9.33 -22.32 20.65
C LYS A 130 -10.06 -23.39 21.44
N LEU A 131 -9.79 -23.47 22.73
CA LEU A 131 -10.49 -24.39 23.61
C LEU A 131 -11.73 -23.70 24.19
N VAL A 132 -12.86 -24.38 24.12
CA VAL A 132 -14.09 -24.04 24.83
C VAL A 132 -14.35 -25.13 25.85
N VAL A 133 -14.45 -24.75 27.12
CA VAL A 133 -14.73 -25.66 28.24
C VAL A 133 -16.08 -25.30 28.81
N VAL A 134 -16.95 -26.29 28.98
CA VAL A 134 -18.26 -26.13 29.60
C VAL A 134 -18.34 -27.00 30.84
N SER A 135 -18.53 -26.36 31.99
CA SER A 135 -18.70 -27.03 33.28
C SER A 135 -20.16 -26.93 33.71
N VAL A 136 -20.80 -28.08 33.89
CA VAL A 136 -22.20 -28.20 34.33
C VAL A 136 -22.19 -28.71 35.77
N HIS A 137 -22.79 -27.95 36.68
CA HIS A 137 -22.94 -28.32 38.08
C HIS A 137 -24.42 -28.59 38.38
N GLY A 138 -24.68 -29.75 38.99
CA GLY A 138 -26.02 -30.18 39.37
C GLY A 138 -26.09 -30.75 40.78
N ARG A 139 -27.32 -30.93 41.27
CA ARG A 139 -27.61 -31.64 42.52
C ARG A 139 -28.74 -32.62 42.32
N TYR A 140 -28.68 -33.74 43.04
CA TYR A 140 -29.74 -34.73 43.08
C TYR A 140 -29.86 -35.31 44.49
N VAL A 141 -31.01 -35.93 44.79
CA VAL A 141 -31.26 -36.59 46.07
C VAL A 141 -31.42 -38.07 45.82
N LEU A 142 -30.55 -38.90 46.41
CA LEU A 142 -30.61 -40.34 46.30
C LEU A 142 -30.80 -40.93 47.70
N LYS A 143 -31.88 -41.69 47.89
CA LYS A 143 -32.25 -42.28 49.20
C LYS A 143 -32.28 -41.24 50.34
N GLY A 144 -32.84 -40.06 50.06
CA GLY A 144 -32.96 -38.95 51.02
C GLY A 144 -31.67 -38.16 51.29
N LYS A 145 -30.53 -38.52 50.68
CA LYS A 145 -29.26 -37.80 50.84
C LYS A 145 -28.97 -36.91 49.63
N PRO A 146 -28.59 -35.62 49.83
CA PRO A 146 -28.22 -34.74 48.74
C PRO A 146 -26.82 -35.08 48.23
N HIS A 147 -26.67 -35.12 46.91
CA HIS A 147 -25.42 -35.31 46.21
C HIS A 147 -25.18 -34.16 45.23
N GLN A 148 -23.91 -33.85 44.98
CA GLN A 148 -23.49 -32.90 43.95
C GLN A 148 -22.85 -33.67 42.80
N VAL A 149 -23.05 -33.17 41.58
CA VAL A 149 -22.40 -33.71 40.38
C VAL A 149 -21.87 -32.57 39.55
N SER A 150 -20.70 -32.78 38.94
CA SER A 150 -20.10 -31.89 37.97
C SER A 150 -19.74 -32.65 36.70
N LEU A 151 -20.07 -32.09 35.55
CA LEU A 151 -19.66 -32.59 34.24
C LEU A 151 -18.87 -31.49 33.54
N THR A 152 -17.62 -31.77 33.18
CA THR A 152 -16.79 -30.85 32.40
C THR A 152 -16.57 -31.42 31.02
N LEU A 153 -17.00 -30.68 30.01
CA LEU A 153 -16.79 -31.00 28.60
C LEU A 153 -15.86 -29.95 27.99
N SER A 154 -15.08 -30.35 26.99
CA SER A 154 -14.27 -29.40 26.24
C SER A 154 -14.34 -29.69 24.75
N LYS A 155 -14.33 -28.65 23.93
CA LYS A 155 -14.28 -28.77 22.47
C LYS A 155 -13.29 -27.76 21.92
N ARG A 156 -12.46 -28.19 20.98
CA ARG A 156 -11.62 -27.29 20.20
C ARG A 156 -12.44 -26.75 19.03
N VAL A 157 -12.43 -25.44 18.88
CA VAL A 157 -13.04 -24.71 17.77
C VAL A 157 -11.92 -23.96 17.05
N GLN A 158 -11.89 -24.02 15.74
CA GLN A 158 -10.90 -23.32 14.94
C GLN A 158 -11.33 -21.86 14.80
N PHE A 159 -10.53 -20.90 15.29
CA PHE A 159 -10.74 -19.50 14.91
C PHE A 159 -10.03 -19.22 13.58
N ALA A 160 -10.76 -18.67 12.62
CA ALA A 160 -10.21 -18.25 11.33
C ALA A 160 -10.63 -16.83 11.02
N VAL A 161 -9.70 -16.07 10.43
CA VAL A 161 -10.03 -14.76 9.86
C VAL A 161 -10.57 -14.98 8.45
N LEU A 162 -11.68 -14.31 8.12
CA LEU A 162 -12.31 -14.47 6.82
C LEU A 162 -11.32 -14.11 5.71
N GLY A 163 -11.20 -14.97 4.70
CA GLY A 163 -10.25 -14.82 3.60
C GLY A 163 -8.90 -15.49 3.86
N GLU A 164 -8.40 -15.59 5.09
CA GLU A 164 -7.09 -16.21 5.36
C GLU A 164 -7.09 -17.72 5.11
N ALA A 165 -8.17 -18.40 5.53
CA ALA A 165 -8.29 -19.86 5.47
C ALA A 165 -8.13 -20.45 4.07
N GLN A 166 -8.52 -19.72 3.02
CA GLN A 166 -8.43 -20.17 1.63
C GLN A 166 -6.98 -20.12 1.09
N PHE A 167 -6.14 -19.24 1.64
CA PHE A 167 -4.78 -19.07 1.15
C PHE A 167 -3.75 -19.93 1.91
N ILE A 168 -4.00 -20.25 3.20
CA ILE A 168 -3.08 -21.06 4.01
C ILE A 168 -2.91 -22.47 3.41
N SER A 169 -3.98 -23.06 2.86
CA SER A 169 -3.98 -24.44 2.37
C SER A 169 -3.07 -24.70 1.16
N GLY A 170 -2.74 -23.67 0.37
CA GLY A 170 -1.97 -23.84 -0.87
C GLY A 170 -0.45 -23.78 -0.71
N ILE A 171 0.05 -22.97 0.22
CA ILE A 171 1.48 -22.59 0.26
C ILE A 171 2.11 -22.88 1.64
N GLY A 172 1.31 -23.18 2.68
CA GLY A 172 1.82 -23.45 4.03
C GLY A 172 2.49 -22.26 4.72
N VAL A 173 2.61 -21.13 4.01
CA VAL A 173 3.05 -19.84 4.53
C VAL A 173 1.81 -19.02 4.85
N PRO A 174 1.73 -18.37 6.04
CA PRO A 174 0.66 -17.44 6.35
C PRO A 174 0.57 -16.39 5.23
N SER A 175 -0.48 -16.46 4.43
CA SER A 175 -0.70 -15.59 3.27
C SER A 175 -0.64 -14.11 3.64
N PHE A 176 -1.04 -13.82 4.88
CA PHE A 176 -0.92 -12.53 5.52
C PHE A 176 0.47 -11.89 5.40
N LEU A 177 1.55 -12.69 5.48
CA LEU A 177 2.92 -12.20 5.45
C LEU A 177 3.50 -12.02 4.05
N LEU A 178 2.79 -12.41 2.99
CA LEU A 178 3.28 -12.28 1.62
C LEU A 178 2.41 -11.33 0.78
N LEU A 179 1.11 -11.31 1.09
CA LEU A 179 0.11 -10.64 0.28
C LEU A 179 0.25 -9.09 0.25
N PRO A 180 0.56 -8.38 1.36
CA PRO A 180 0.69 -6.92 1.34
C PRO A 180 1.73 -6.43 0.33
N GLY A 181 2.95 -6.95 0.40
CA GLY A 181 4.03 -6.61 -0.53
C GLY A 181 3.73 -7.08 -1.95
N PHE A 182 3.08 -8.23 -2.11
CA PHE A 182 2.59 -8.68 -3.42
C PHE A 182 1.61 -7.68 -4.03
N LEU A 183 0.58 -7.25 -3.29
CA LEU A 183 -0.44 -6.29 -3.75
C LEU A 183 0.18 -4.94 -4.13
N LEU A 184 1.14 -4.46 -3.34
CA LEU A 184 1.89 -3.25 -3.63
C LEU A 184 2.60 -3.36 -4.99
N LEU A 185 3.42 -4.41 -5.17
CA LEU A 185 4.19 -4.62 -6.40
C LEU A 185 3.28 -4.87 -7.61
N ALA A 186 2.22 -5.66 -7.45
CA ALA A 186 1.24 -5.93 -8.50
C ALA A 186 0.55 -4.64 -8.96
N THR A 187 0.14 -3.79 -8.01
CA THR A 187 -0.48 -2.49 -8.30
C THR A 187 0.51 -1.56 -9.02
N TYR A 188 1.75 -1.45 -8.52
CA TYR A 188 2.79 -0.67 -9.17
C TYR A 188 3.00 -1.13 -10.62
N ARG A 189 3.18 -2.44 -10.82
CA ARG A 189 3.40 -3.05 -12.15
C ARG A 189 2.21 -2.80 -13.08
N LEU A 190 0.99 -2.91 -12.59
CA LEU A 190 -0.23 -2.66 -13.36
C LEU A 190 -0.27 -1.22 -13.88
N LEU A 191 0.03 -0.25 -13.00
CA LEU A 191 0.06 1.16 -13.37
C LEU A 191 1.23 1.48 -14.32
N ALA A 192 2.41 0.92 -14.05
CA ALA A 192 3.58 1.06 -14.91
C ALA A 192 3.28 0.56 -16.33
N ARG A 193 2.74 -0.65 -16.48
CA ARG A 193 2.35 -1.23 -17.79
C ARG A 193 1.34 -0.38 -18.55
N ARG A 194 0.43 0.30 -17.85
CA ARG A 194 -0.56 1.17 -18.48
C ARG A 194 0.02 2.53 -18.88
N SER A 195 1.12 2.95 -18.27
CA SER A 195 1.77 4.21 -18.58
C SER A 195 2.72 4.08 -19.77
N ARG A 196 2.68 5.06 -20.70
CA ARG A 196 3.66 5.16 -21.81
C ARG A 196 5.11 5.38 -21.32
N GLN A 197 5.28 5.70 -20.04
CA GLN A 197 6.57 5.94 -19.40
C GLN A 197 7.13 4.68 -18.71
N GLY A 198 6.35 3.60 -18.62
CA GLY A 198 6.60 2.51 -17.68
C GLY A 198 7.44 1.35 -18.17
N GLU A 199 7.82 1.29 -19.44
CA GLU A 199 8.72 0.23 -19.94
C GLU A 199 10.14 0.35 -19.36
N ALA A 200 10.55 1.54 -18.91
CA ALA A 200 11.88 1.80 -18.39
C ALA A 200 12.00 1.74 -16.85
N ALA A 201 10.89 1.71 -16.10
CA ALA A 201 10.91 2.05 -14.67
C ALA A 201 11.14 0.86 -13.71
N LEU A 202 10.89 -0.37 -14.16
CA LEU A 202 11.29 -1.58 -13.42
C LEU A 202 11.80 -2.64 -14.39
N PRO A 203 12.82 -3.44 -14.02
CA PRO A 203 13.10 -4.68 -14.72
C PRO A 203 11.81 -5.49 -14.79
N GLN A 204 11.54 -6.13 -15.93
CA GLN A 204 10.36 -6.97 -16.13
C GLN A 204 10.45 -8.21 -15.21
N LEU A 205 10.21 -8.00 -13.91
CA LEU A 205 10.19 -9.06 -12.90
C LEU A 205 8.97 -9.93 -13.20
N ASP A 206 9.18 -11.16 -13.63
CA ASP A 206 8.06 -12.09 -13.77
C ASP A 206 7.43 -12.32 -12.38
N VAL A 207 6.11 -12.46 -12.32
CA VAL A 207 5.40 -12.70 -11.05
C VAL A 207 5.81 -14.05 -10.45
N ASN A 208 6.25 -14.98 -11.32
CA ASN A 208 6.78 -16.28 -10.93
C ASN A 208 8.29 -16.25 -10.64
N ALA A 209 8.97 -15.13 -10.87
CA ALA A 209 10.40 -15.01 -10.61
C ALA A 209 10.66 -15.02 -9.10
N MET A 210 11.71 -15.71 -8.68
CA MET A 210 12.10 -15.80 -7.26
C MET A 210 12.39 -14.41 -6.68
N GLU A 211 12.93 -13.51 -7.50
CA GLU A 211 13.21 -12.12 -7.15
C GLU A 211 11.94 -11.35 -6.81
N PHE A 212 10.84 -11.57 -7.55
CA PHE A 212 9.55 -10.94 -7.27
C PHE A 212 8.99 -11.46 -5.94
N VAL A 213 9.04 -12.78 -5.73
CA VAL A 213 8.59 -13.40 -4.47
C VAL A 213 9.41 -12.87 -3.29
N ALA A 214 10.75 -12.85 -3.40
CA ALA A 214 11.64 -12.34 -2.35
C ALA A 214 11.40 -10.85 -2.03
N LEU A 215 11.19 -10.03 -3.06
CA LEU A 215 10.88 -8.61 -2.88
C LEU A 215 9.50 -8.43 -2.24
N SER A 216 8.50 -9.19 -2.67
CA SER A 216 7.14 -9.16 -2.10
C SER A 216 7.13 -9.57 -0.62
N ALA A 217 7.90 -10.59 -0.26
CA ALA A 217 8.06 -11.03 1.13
C ALA A 217 8.75 -9.95 1.97
N SER A 218 9.83 -9.36 1.43
CA SER A 218 10.59 -8.30 2.12
C SER A 218 9.73 -7.05 2.35
N LEU A 219 8.94 -6.63 1.36
CA LEU A 219 8.00 -5.51 1.48
C LEU A 219 6.85 -5.82 2.45
N SER A 220 6.40 -7.07 2.51
CA SER A 220 5.37 -7.48 3.47
C SER A 220 5.89 -7.46 4.91
N ILE A 221 7.14 -7.85 5.15
CA ILE A 221 7.79 -7.69 6.46
C ILE A 221 7.88 -6.19 6.82
N ALA A 222 8.24 -5.34 5.85
CA ALA A 222 8.26 -3.89 6.04
C ALA A 222 6.86 -3.28 6.30
N ALA A 223 5.79 -3.97 5.90
CA ALA A 223 4.42 -3.53 6.19
C ALA A 223 4.04 -3.67 7.67
N VAL A 224 4.76 -4.49 8.46
CA VAL A 224 4.53 -4.66 9.90
C VAL A 224 4.71 -3.35 10.68
N PRO A 225 5.87 -2.67 10.65
CA PRO A 225 6.03 -1.38 11.31
C PRO A 225 5.16 -0.29 10.66
N LEU A 226 4.91 -0.38 9.35
CA LEU A 226 4.06 0.59 8.65
C LEU A 226 2.61 0.56 9.17
N PHE A 227 2.05 -0.62 9.43
CA PHE A 227 0.71 -0.74 9.99
C PHE A 227 0.58 -0.13 11.38
N TRP A 228 1.61 -0.30 12.22
CA TRP A 228 1.66 0.35 13.52
C TRP A 228 1.61 1.89 13.37
N VAL A 229 2.34 2.46 12.41
CA VAL A 229 2.29 3.90 12.10
C VAL A 229 0.90 4.32 11.58
N ILE A 230 0.32 3.56 10.64
CA ILE A 230 -0.99 3.89 10.05
C ILE A 230 -2.09 3.86 11.12
N SER A 231 -2.10 2.82 11.95
CA SER A 231 -3.09 2.66 13.03
C SER A 231 -2.92 3.71 14.12
N TRP A 232 -1.69 4.15 14.41
CA TRP A 232 -1.44 5.29 15.30
C TRP A 232 -2.12 6.57 14.82
N PHE A 233 -2.09 6.87 13.51
CA PHE A 233 -2.85 7.99 12.95
C PHE A 233 -4.38 7.81 13.02
N ALA A 234 -4.87 6.57 13.13
CA ALA A 234 -6.28 6.26 13.32
C ALA A 234 -6.73 6.31 14.81
N GLY A 235 -5.84 6.72 15.72
CA GLY A 235 -6.15 6.99 17.14
C GLY A 235 -5.82 5.86 18.10
N GLU A 236 -5.57 4.64 17.61
CA GLU A 236 -5.15 3.51 18.43
C GLU A 236 -3.99 2.79 17.73
N PRO A 237 -2.76 2.82 18.27
CA PRO A 237 -1.68 2.03 17.71
C PRO A 237 -2.03 0.54 17.82
N ARG A 238 -2.01 -0.15 16.69
CA ARG A 238 -2.33 -1.58 16.58
C ARG A 238 -1.09 -2.33 16.14
N THR A 239 -0.85 -3.48 16.76
CA THR A 239 0.20 -4.42 16.35
C THR A 239 -0.46 -5.70 15.88
N TYR A 240 0.00 -6.28 14.77
CA TYR A 240 -0.47 -7.62 14.35
C TYR A 240 -0.12 -8.72 15.33
N LEU A 241 0.90 -8.48 16.16
CA LEU A 241 1.34 -9.38 17.20
C LEU A 241 0.40 -9.43 18.42
N ASP A 242 -0.64 -8.60 18.46
CA ASP A 242 -1.63 -8.62 19.54
C ASP A 242 -2.94 -9.31 19.10
N GLY A 243 -2.91 -9.94 17.92
CA GLY A 243 -4.09 -10.42 17.21
C GLY A 243 -4.62 -9.37 16.24
N TYR A 244 -5.43 -9.82 15.28
CA TYR A 244 -6.04 -8.96 14.28
C TYR A 244 -7.45 -9.45 13.94
N ASP A 245 -8.26 -8.59 13.34
CA ASP A 245 -9.56 -8.95 12.80
C ASP A 245 -9.60 -8.79 11.27
N THR A 246 -10.77 -9.06 10.69
CA THR A 246 -10.97 -8.91 9.24
C THR A 246 -10.83 -7.45 8.78
N GLN A 247 -11.16 -6.46 9.62
CA GLN A 247 -11.04 -5.05 9.26
C GLN A 247 -9.57 -4.63 9.20
N ASP A 248 -8.77 -5.06 10.18
CA ASP A 248 -7.33 -4.85 10.18
C ASP A 248 -6.70 -5.48 8.92
N LEU A 249 -7.11 -6.70 8.55
CA LEU A 249 -6.65 -7.36 7.32
C LEU A 249 -6.97 -6.54 6.05
N LEU A 250 -8.22 -6.09 5.89
CA LEU A 250 -8.65 -5.28 4.76
C LEU A 250 -7.92 -3.94 4.69
N ALA A 251 -7.74 -3.27 5.84
CA ALA A 251 -7.05 -1.98 5.91
C ALA A 251 -5.63 -2.08 5.34
N VAL A 252 -4.98 -3.21 5.56
CA VAL A 252 -3.59 -3.47 5.18
C VAL A 252 -3.49 -3.77 3.70
N TRP A 253 -4.42 -4.56 3.18
CA TRP A 253 -4.50 -4.83 1.75
C TRP A 253 -4.79 -3.56 0.96
N ILE A 254 -5.80 -2.79 1.38
CA ILE A 254 -6.14 -1.50 0.76
C ILE A 254 -4.98 -0.53 0.90
N GLY A 255 -4.36 -0.44 2.08
CA GLY A 255 -3.18 0.39 2.32
C GLY A 255 -1.99 0.01 1.44
N SER A 256 -1.78 -1.28 1.19
CA SER A 256 -0.70 -1.76 0.30
C SER A 256 -0.96 -1.43 -1.17
N ILE A 257 -2.21 -1.55 -1.62
CA ILE A 257 -2.63 -1.11 -2.96
C ILE A 257 -2.41 0.40 -3.11
N ALA A 258 -2.87 1.19 -2.14
CA ALA A 258 -2.69 2.63 -2.13
C ALA A 258 -1.21 3.02 -2.11
N ALA A 259 -0.38 2.35 -1.30
CA ALA A 259 1.06 2.56 -1.26
C ALA A 259 1.71 2.26 -2.61
N GLY A 260 1.33 1.16 -3.28
CA GLY A 260 1.80 0.83 -4.63
C GLY A 260 1.41 1.88 -5.66
N ALA A 261 0.17 2.39 -5.57
CA ALA A 261 -0.31 3.47 -6.43
C ALA A 261 0.46 4.78 -6.21
N VAL A 262 0.74 5.16 -4.97
CA VAL A 262 1.54 6.35 -4.63
C VAL A 262 2.99 6.19 -5.06
N ALA A 263 3.60 5.04 -4.81
CA ALA A 263 4.97 4.73 -5.18
C ALA A 263 5.20 4.82 -6.70
N PHE A 264 4.18 4.51 -7.50
CA PHE A 264 4.20 4.72 -8.94
C PHE A 264 3.92 6.18 -9.33
N SER A 265 2.83 6.74 -8.80
CA SER A 265 2.28 8.01 -9.29
C SER A 265 3.16 9.20 -8.97
N VAL A 266 3.85 9.22 -7.82
CA VAL A 266 4.71 10.35 -7.43
C VAL A 266 5.92 10.50 -8.35
N PRO A 267 6.76 9.47 -8.58
CA PRO A 267 7.85 9.55 -9.56
C PRO A 267 7.36 9.83 -10.98
N ALA A 268 6.26 9.20 -11.40
CA ALA A 268 5.69 9.42 -12.74
C ALA A 268 5.22 10.88 -12.92
N ALA A 269 4.54 11.45 -11.93
CA ALA A 269 4.14 12.85 -11.95
C ALA A 269 5.34 13.78 -11.96
N LEU A 270 6.37 13.51 -11.15
CA LEU A 270 7.61 14.30 -11.15
C LEU A 270 8.33 14.22 -12.50
N ALA A 271 8.42 13.04 -13.10
CA ALA A 271 9.00 12.85 -14.43
C ALA A 271 8.19 13.59 -15.51
N ALA A 272 6.85 13.50 -15.46
CA ALA A 272 5.97 14.23 -16.36
C ALA A 272 6.10 15.75 -16.21
N ILE A 273 6.21 16.26 -14.97
CA ILE A 273 6.45 17.68 -14.71
C ILE A 273 7.83 18.09 -15.23
N GLN A 274 8.88 17.32 -14.97
CA GLN A 274 10.22 17.61 -15.48
C GLN A 274 10.26 17.62 -17.01
N LEU A 275 9.59 16.67 -17.66
CA LEU A 275 9.45 16.65 -19.10
C LEU A 275 8.69 17.88 -19.57
N TRP A 276 7.51 18.17 -19.01
CA TRP A 276 6.70 19.34 -19.35
C TRP A 276 7.45 20.66 -19.16
N LEU A 277 8.31 20.78 -18.15
CA LEU A 277 9.15 21.95 -17.89
C LEU A 277 10.32 22.10 -18.88
N ARG A 278 10.67 21.05 -19.62
CA ARG A 278 11.71 21.02 -20.65
C ARG A 278 11.15 21.02 -22.07
N THR A 279 9.93 20.53 -22.27
CA THR A 279 9.29 20.45 -23.59
C THR A 279 8.94 21.86 -24.09
N PRO A 280 9.30 22.20 -25.34
CA PRO A 280 8.82 23.37 -26.06
C PRO A 280 7.30 23.54 -26.05
N GLN A 281 6.82 24.78 -26.05
CA GLN A 281 5.42 25.11 -26.25
C GLN A 281 5.26 26.18 -27.35
N LEU A 282 4.16 26.10 -28.10
CA LEU A 282 3.83 27.07 -29.17
C LEU A 282 3.67 28.50 -28.65
N THR A 283 3.32 28.64 -27.37
CA THR A 283 3.08 29.91 -26.69
C THR A 283 4.29 30.42 -25.91
N ASP A 284 5.45 29.75 -26.01
CA ASP A 284 6.62 30.21 -25.26
C ASP A 284 7.03 31.61 -25.74
N SER A 285 7.24 32.51 -24.77
CA SER A 285 7.94 33.78 -25.01
C SER A 285 9.45 33.52 -25.18
N PRO A 286 10.24 34.49 -25.70
CA PRO A 286 11.69 34.31 -25.85
C PRO A 286 12.38 33.91 -24.54
N GLY A 287 11.99 34.53 -23.42
CA GLY A 287 12.52 34.19 -22.11
C GLY A 287 12.12 32.80 -21.63
N GLN A 288 10.88 32.36 -21.91
CA GLN A 288 10.43 30.99 -21.58
C GLN A 288 11.15 29.94 -22.42
N ALA A 289 11.35 30.20 -23.72
CA ALA A 289 12.09 29.31 -24.60
C ALA A 289 13.53 29.11 -24.13
N LEU A 290 14.20 30.20 -23.76
CA LEU A 290 15.53 30.17 -23.16
C LEU A 290 15.56 29.43 -21.82
N SER A 291 14.54 29.63 -20.96
CA SER A 291 14.41 28.93 -19.67
C SER A 291 14.29 27.41 -19.85
N ARG A 292 13.50 26.97 -20.84
CA ARG A 292 13.33 25.55 -21.16
C ARG A 292 14.61 24.94 -21.73
N LEU A 293 15.31 25.65 -22.62
CA LEU A 293 16.64 25.23 -23.10
C LEU A 293 17.63 25.07 -21.94
N ALA A 294 17.67 26.05 -21.03
CA ALA A 294 18.51 25.99 -19.83
C ALA A 294 18.20 24.77 -18.95
N ARG A 295 16.92 24.41 -18.78
CA ARG A 295 16.50 23.21 -18.01
C ARG A 295 16.77 21.90 -18.73
N ALA A 296 16.76 21.91 -20.06
CA ALA A 296 17.12 20.78 -20.90
C ALA A 296 18.65 20.56 -20.94
N GLY A 297 19.46 21.53 -20.49
CA GLY A 297 20.92 21.46 -20.55
C GLY A 297 21.47 21.71 -21.96
N GLU A 298 20.66 22.28 -22.83
CA GLU A 298 21.01 22.55 -24.23
C GLU A 298 21.88 23.82 -24.34
N GLY A 299 22.76 23.85 -25.34
CA GLY A 299 23.58 25.02 -25.66
C GLY A 299 22.80 26.14 -26.35
N LEU A 300 23.39 27.34 -26.40
CA LEU A 300 22.82 28.49 -27.14
C LEU A 300 23.10 28.45 -28.63
N THR A 301 24.12 27.71 -29.05
CA THR A 301 24.39 27.45 -30.45
C THR A 301 23.44 26.37 -30.92
N ARG A 302 22.57 26.69 -31.88
CA ARG A 302 21.54 25.77 -32.40
C ARG A 302 21.66 25.62 -33.90
N THR A 303 21.34 24.44 -34.40
CA THR A 303 21.26 24.17 -35.84
C THR A 303 20.16 25.02 -36.45
N GLN A 304 20.48 25.73 -37.53
CA GLN A 304 19.50 26.44 -38.34
C GLN A 304 18.95 25.55 -39.44
N MET A 305 17.63 25.58 -39.62
CA MET A 305 16.93 24.82 -40.65
C MET A 305 16.15 25.76 -41.56
N ARG A 306 16.15 25.43 -42.86
CA ARG A 306 15.28 26.03 -43.86
C ARG A 306 14.01 25.21 -43.98
N PHE A 307 12.86 25.87 -43.94
CA PHE A 307 11.57 25.21 -44.09
C PHE A 307 10.62 26.12 -44.88
N ARG A 308 9.52 25.55 -45.36
CA ARG A 308 8.45 26.31 -46.00
C ARG A 308 7.37 26.66 -44.99
N HIS A 309 7.03 27.94 -44.89
CA HIS A 309 5.98 28.42 -44.00
C HIS A 309 4.81 28.96 -44.83
N ALA A 310 3.58 28.58 -44.49
CA ALA A 310 2.39 29.12 -45.11
C ALA A 310 2.14 30.56 -44.60
N GLY A 311 2.42 31.56 -45.45
CA GLY A 311 2.14 32.96 -45.16
C GLY A 311 0.93 33.49 -45.95
N PRO A 312 0.53 34.76 -45.70
CA PRO A 312 -0.61 35.40 -46.38
C PRO A 312 -0.54 35.46 -47.92
N GLY A 313 0.64 35.18 -48.51
CA GLY A 313 0.87 35.17 -49.95
C GLY A 313 1.37 33.82 -50.50
N GLY A 314 1.17 32.72 -49.78
CA GLY A 314 1.63 31.38 -50.16
C GLY A 314 2.82 30.88 -49.34
N GLU A 315 3.47 29.81 -49.81
CA GLU A 315 4.64 29.22 -49.13
C GLU A 315 5.87 30.12 -49.28
N VAL A 316 6.35 30.70 -48.17
CA VAL A 316 7.56 31.51 -48.13
C VAL A 316 8.71 30.70 -47.53
N PRO A 317 9.92 30.69 -48.12
CA PRO A 317 11.08 30.09 -47.48
C PRO A 317 11.41 30.84 -46.18
N ALA A 318 11.45 30.11 -45.07
CA ALA A 318 11.77 30.62 -43.76
C ALA A 318 13.01 29.92 -43.18
N GLN A 319 13.70 30.61 -42.29
CA GLN A 319 14.82 30.06 -41.52
C GLN A 319 14.50 30.16 -40.03
N ALA A 320 14.70 29.06 -39.31
CA ALA A 320 14.48 28.99 -37.88
C ALA A 320 15.53 28.09 -37.21
N PHE A 321 15.66 28.23 -35.91
CA PHE A 321 16.52 27.38 -35.10
C PHE A 321 15.77 26.14 -34.63
N VAL A 322 16.45 25.00 -34.60
CA VAL A 322 15.92 23.80 -33.95
C VAL A 322 15.80 24.07 -32.46
N TYR A 323 14.56 24.14 -31.98
CA TYR A 323 14.25 24.27 -30.58
C TYR A 323 14.36 22.92 -29.86
N ALA A 324 13.74 21.88 -30.41
CA ALA A 324 13.96 20.49 -30.02
C ALA A 324 13.91 19.59 -31.26
N ALA A 325 14.83 18.62 -31.32
CA ALA A 325 14.81 17.58 -32.33
C ALA A 325 13.64 16.60 -32.07
N PRO A 326 13.14 15.91 -33.11
CA PRO A 326 12.14 14.86 -32.93
C PRO A 326 12.67 13.75 -32.02
N ALA A 327 11.84 13.27 -31.10
CA ALA A 327 12.22 12.21 -30.18
C ALA A 327 12.20 10.83 -30.84
N VAL A 328 11.27 10.63 -31.78
CA VAL A 328 11.15 9.43 -32.61
C VAL A 328 11.11 9.84 -34.08
N GLU A 329 11.60 8.98 -34.97
CA GLU A 329 11.47 9.19 -36.41
C GLU A 329 10.00 9.39 -36.80
N GLY A 330 9.71 10.48 -37.51
CA GLY A 330 8.36 10.90 -37.87
C GLY A 330 7.72 11.96 -36.96
N ASP A 331 8.28 12.21 -35.76
CA ASP A 331 7.83 13.34 -34.93
C ASP A 331 8.15 14.68 -35.62
N PRO A 332 7.35 15.74 -35.36
CA PRO A 332 7.64 17.06 -35.90
C PRO A 332 8.88 17.68 -35.23
N TYR A 333 9.62 18.46 -36.00
CA TYR A 333 10.64 19.35 -35.47
C TYR A 333 9.98 20.50 -34.74
N TRP A 334 10.50 20.83 -33.56
CA TRP A 334 10.20 22.11 -32.92
C TRP A 334 11.18 23.14 -33.42
N LEU A 335 10.68 24.17 -34.10
CA LEU A 335 11.48 25.28 -34.60
C LEU A 335 11.11 26.56 -33.85
N MET A 336 12.06 27.47 -33.68
CA MET A 336 11.81 28.79 -33.11
C MET A 336 12.56 29.90 -33.87
N PRO A 337 12.05 31.13 -33.89
CA PRO A 337 12.77 32.25 -34.45
C PRO A 337 14.02 32.60 -33.61
N PRO A 338 14.99 33.33 -34.18
CA PRO A 338 16.08 33.91 -33.42
C PRO A 338 15.55 34.74 -32.25
N ILE A 339 16.24 34.72 -31.11
CA ILE A 339 15.93 35.60 -29.98
C ILE A 339 16.77 36.87 -30.13
N ARG A 340 16.11 38.03 -30.12
CA ARG A 340 16.77 39.33 -30.01
C ARG A 340 16.80 39.78 -28.58
N TYR A 341 17.87 40.48 -28.22
CA TYR A 341 17.92 41.23 -26.99
C TYR A 341 18.25 42.69 -27.27
N THR A 342 17.61 43.58 -26.52
CA THR A 342 17.83 45.03 -26.54
C THR A 342 18.08 45.51 -25.11
N CYS A 343 19.16 46.24 -24.90
CA CYS A 343 19.40 46.91 -23.62
C CYS A 343 18.53 48.17 -23.54
N ARG A 344 17.74 48.31 -22.47
CA ARG A 344 16.90 49.49 -22.27
C ARG A 344 17.73 50.74 -22.04
N ALA A 345 17.17 51.90 -22.34
CA ALA A 345 17.77 53.18 -22.01
C ALA A 345 17.99 53.27 -20.48
N GLY A 346 19.25 53.43 -20.06
CA GLY A 346 19.64 53.44 -18.64
C GLY A 346 20.15 52.10 -18.09
N ALA A 347 20.19 51.03 -18.90
CA ALA A 347 20.90 49.81 -18.54
C ALA A 347 22.38 50.11 -18.24
N ALA A 348 22.92 49.51 -17.18
CA ALA A 348 24.29 49.75 -16.80
C ALA A 348 25.27 49.25 -17.91
N PRO A 349 26.35 49.98 -18.24
CA PRO A 349 27.23 49.67 -19.37
C PRO A 349 27.92 48.30 -19.30
N ASP A 350 28.07 47.77 -18.09
CA ASP A 350 28.66 46.47 -17.80
C ASP A 350 27.70 45.30 -18.14
N VAL A 351 26.39 45.50 -18.06
CA VAL A 351 25.38 44.47 -18.38
C VAL A 351 25.54 43.99 -19.82
N HIS A 352 25.65 44.93 -20.77
CA HIS A 352 25.83 44.60 -22.18
C HIS A 352 27.16 43.86 -22.41
N ARG A 353 28.26 44.38 -21.87
CA ARG A 353 29.58 43.78 -22.00
C ARG A 353 29.60 42.34 -21.49
N ARG A 354 29.05 42.12 -20.30
CA ARG A 354 29.02 40.80 -19.65
C ARG A 354 28.15 39.81 -20.41
N LEU A 355 27.01 40.26 -20.95
CA LEU A 355 26.18 39.43 -21.81
C LEU A 355 26.91 39.00 -23.08
N VAL A 356 27.64 39.92 -23.72
CA VAL A 356 28.45 39.60 -24.91
C VAL A 356 29.57 38.61 -24.58
N GLU A 357 30.23 38.75 -23.44
CA GLU A 357 31.24 37.79 -22.98
C GLU A 357 30.64 36.38 -22.80
N LEU A 358 29.48 36.28 -22.14
CA LEU A 358 28.78 35.01 -21.96
C LEU A 358 28.39 34.38 -23.31
N LEU A 359 27.92 35.18 -24.26
CA LEU A 359 27.54 34.69 -25.59
C LEU A 359 28.73 34.26 -26.45
N ARG A 360 29.91 34.87 -26.26
CA ARG A 360 31.15 34.50 -26.97
C ARG A 360 31.83 33.26 -26.39
N GLY A 361 31.80 33.11 -25.06
CA GLY A 361 32.51 32.05 -24.34
C GLY A 361 31.82 30.69 -24.35
N GLU A 362 30.92 30.41 -25.32
CA GLU A 362 30.08 29.20 -25.36
C GLU A 362 29.39 28.88 -24.03
N ALA A 363 28.99 29.92 -23.28
CA ALA A 363 28.40 29.71 -21.97
C ALA A 363 27.13 28.85 -22.07
N PRO A 364 26.89 27.94 -21.10
CA PRO A 364 25.69 27.12 -21.11
C PRO A 364 24.44 28.02 -21.07
N ALA A 365 23.36 27.60 -21.73
CA ALA A 365 22.13 28.40 -21.80
C ALA A 365 21.61 28.81 -20.42
N LYS A 366 21.86 27.99 -19.40
CA LYS A 366 21.55 28.30 -18.00
C LYS A 366 22.25 29.57 -17.49
N ALA A 367 23.55 29.74 -17.76
CA ALA A 367 24.29 30.92 -17.30
C ALA A 367 23.73 32.20 -17.93
N VAL A 368 23.40 32.16 -19.22
CA VAL A 368 22.81 33.30 -19.93
C VAL A 368 21.38 33.56 -19.49
N HIS A 369 20.56 32.51 -19.30
CA HIS A 369 19.22 32.65 -18.74
C HIS A 369 19.24 33.29 -17.35
N ASP A 370 20.09 32.80 -16.45
CA ASP A 370 20.15 33.28 -15.07
C ASP A 370 20.64 34.74 -15.02
N PHE A 371 21.60 35.11 -15.88
CA PHE A 371 22.03 36.49 -16.07
C PHE A 371 20.88 37.38 -16.57
N LEU A 372 20.19 36.99 -17.63
CA LEU A 372 19.06 37.76 -18.19
C LEU A 372 17.89 37.87 -17.21
N ARG A 373 17.66 36.85 -16.38
CA ARG A 373 16.65 36.90 -15.32
C ARG A 373 17.01 37.90 -14.22
N GLN A 374 18.29 37.97 -13.83
CA GLN A 374 18.78 38.96 -12.85
C GLN A 374 18.67 40.39 -13.40
N HIS A 375 18.91 40.56 -14.71
CA HIS A 375 18.88 41.84 -15.41
C HIS A 375 17.60 42.07 -16.25
N ALA A 376 16.48 41.46 -15.85
CA ALA A 376 15.22 41.55 -16.60
C ALA A 376 14.62 42.98 -16.67
N LYS A 377 15.13 43.90 -15.83
CA LYS A 377 14.78 45.33 -15.90
C LYS A 377 15.60 46.08 -16.95
N ASP A 378 16.78 45.57 -17.28
CA ASP A 378 17.79 46.23 -18.12
C ASP A 378 17.78 45.69 -19.55
N VAL A 379 17.30 44.46 -19.76
CA VAL A 379 17.32 43.77 -21.05
C VAL A 379 15.92 43.28 -21.41
N ASP A 380 15.44 43.70 -22.58
CA ASP A 380 14.23 43.17 -23.21
C ASP A 380 14.59 42.04 -24.18
N LEU A 381 13.75 41.00 -24.19
CA LEU A 381 13.86 39.88 -25.12
C LEU A 381 12.66 39.87 -26.05
N SER A 382 12.92 39.81 -27.35
CA SER A 382 11.89 39.73 -28.40
C SER A 382 12.24 38.64 -29.40
N TRP A 383 11.24 38.14 -30.11
CA TRP A 383 11.49 37.30 -31.28
C TRP A 383 11.98 38.18 -32.42
N ALA A 384 12.99 37.73 -33.16
CA ALA A 384 13.41 38.43 -34.36
C ALA A 384 12.23 38.52 -35.36
N PRO A 385 11.97 39.69 -35.97
CA PRO A 385 11.02 39.84 -37.05
C PRO A 385 11.39 38.88 -38.18
N GLY A 386 10.38 38.19 -38.67
CA GLY A 386 10.51 37.17 -39.70
C GLY A 386 9.19 36.45 -39.91
N ALA A 387 9.26 35.32 -40.62
CA ALA A 387 8.10 34.50 -40.92
C ALA A 387 7.45 33.90 -39.65
N LEU A 388 8.21 33.71 -38.57
CA LEU A 388 7.73 33.14 -37.32
C LEU A 388 7.58 34.21 -36.24
N ARG A 389 6.46 34.15 -35.51
CA ARG A 389 6.19 35.00 -34.33
C ARG A 389 6.47 34.30 -32.99
N GLY A 390 6.88 33.04 -33.03
CA GLY A 390 7.13 32.19 -31.87
C GLY A 390 7.43 30.76 -32.32
N PRO A 391 7.55 29.82 -31.36
CA PRO A 391 7.83 28.42 -31.69
C PRO A 391 6.72 27.78 -32.53
N VAL A 392 7.11 26.92 -33.44
CA VAL A 392 6.21 26.17 -34.33
C VAL A 392 6.65 24.71 -34.42
N GLN A 393 5.68 23.83 -34.67
CA GLN A 393 5.95 22.45 -35.05
C GLN A 393 5.93 22.32 -36.58
N VAL A 394 6.95 21.69 -37.14
CA VAL A 394 7.08 21.48 -38.59
C VAL A 394 7.36 20.01 -38.86
N SER A 395 6.54 19.38 -39.71
CA SER A 395 6.74 17.98 -40.07
C SER A 395 8.05 17.78 -40.81
N ALA A 396 8.73 16.65 -40.58
CA ALA A 396 10.04 16.36 -41.18
C ALA A 396 10.14 16.59 -42.70
N PRO A 397 9.14 16.24 -43.55
CA PRO A 397 9.21 16.46 -45.00
C PRO A 397 9.26 17.94 -45.43
N GLN A 398 8.86 18.87 -44.56
CA GLN A 398 8.85 20.30 -44.86
C GLN A 398 10.21 20.96 -44.59
N VAL A 399 11.13 20.26 -43.93
CA VAL A 399 12.49 20.71 -43.63
C VAL A 399 13.39 20.41 -44.82
N ARG A 400 14.06 21.44 -45.36
CA ARG A 400 14.81 21.38 -46.63
C ARG A 400 16.34 21.33 -46.46
N GLY A 401 16.80 20.93 -45.28
CA GLY A 401 18.22 20.77 -44.95
C GLY A 401 18.71 21.70 -43.85
N GLU A 402 19.85 21.31 -43.28
CA GLU A 402 20.59 22.06 -42.27
C GLU A 402 21.47 23.12 -42.93
N VAL A 403 21.52 24.32 -42.34
CA VAL A 403 22.33 25.43 -42.87
C VAL A 403 23.69 25.46 -42.18
N ALA A 404 23.70 25.85 -40.90
CA ALA A 404 24.86 25.90 -40.04
C ALA A 404 24.37 26.04 -38.59
N ALA A 405 25.21 25.65 -37.63
CA ALA A 405 25.00 25.98 -36.24
C ALA A 405 25.31 27.47 -36.02
N ALA A 406 24.43 28.20 -35.35
CA ALA A 406 24.61 29.63 -35.08
C ALA A 406 24.09 29.98 -33.67
N PRO A 407 24.57 31.07 -33.05
CA PRO A 407 24.06 31.53 -31.77
C PRO A 407 22.60 31.95 -31.90
N LEU A 408 21.76 31.41 -31.00
CA LEU A 408 20.33 31.70 -30.93
C LEU A 408 20.03 33.16 -30.58
N LEU A 409 20.81 33.74 -29.67
CA LEU A 409 20.68 35.12 -29.24
C LEU A 409 21.47 36.06 -30.15
N ARG A 410 20.81 37.11 -30.64
CA ARG A 410 21.42 38.16 -31.46
C ARG A 410 21.13 39.53 -30.84
N MET A 411 22.13 40.40 -30.83
CA MET A 411 21.92 41.79 -30.47
C MET A 411 21.17 42.49 -31.59
N GLU A 412 20.12 43.23 -31.25
CA GLU A 412 19.53 44.19 -32.18
C GLU A 412 20.37 45.47 -32.14
N ALA A 413 20.83 45.92 -33.31
CA ALA A 413 21.52 47.20 -33.39
C ALA A 413 20.54 48.30 -32.92
N PRO A 414 21.00 49.22 -32.04
CA PRO A 414 20.15 50.26 -31.47
C PRO A 414 19.55 51.20 -32.50
#